data_AF-A0A1C6ERK2-F1
#
_entry.id   AF-A0A1C6ERK2-F1
#
_cell.length_a   1.000
_cell.length_b   1.000
_cell.length_c   1.000
_cell.angle_alpha   90.00
_cell.angle_beta   90.00
_cell.angle_gamma   90.00
#
_symmetry.space_group_name_H-M   'P 1'
#
loop_
_entity.id
_entity.type
_entity.pdbx_description
1 polymer ?
#
loop_
_entity_poly.entity_id
_entity_poly.type
_entity_poly.pdbx_seq_one_letter_code
_entity_poly.pdbx_strand_id
1 'polypeptide(L)' 'MIEDTFIKNDNKVQIGSNIKRLRLGKGLKPSELVTKVNLHGVSLTIFSLSKIEANTQHIKASQLKTIKEILGCSYDELLK' A
#
# COMPACT_ATOMS: atom_id res chain seq x y z
N MET A 1 -11.72 21.59 5.59
CA MET A 1 -10.99 20.40 6.08
C MET A 1 -11.22 19.32 5.04
N ILE A 2 -10.18 18.79 4.40
CA ILE A 2 -10.35 17.68 3.44
C ILE A 2 -10.38 16.40 4.26
N GLU A 3 -11.46 15.63 4.19
CA GLU A 3 -11.53 14.33 4.84
C GLU A 3 -10.68 13.31 4.08
N ASP A 4 -9.94 12.51 4.82
CA ASP A 4 -9.20 11.38 4.25
C ASP A 4 -10.20 10.37 3.68
N THR A 5 -10.13 10.16 2.36
CA THR A 5 -10.89 9.13 1.66
C THR A 5 -10.03 7.91 1.33
N PHE A 6 -10.70 6.76 1.23
CA PHE A 6 -10.07 5.47 0.97
C PHE A 6 -10.33 5.01 -0.46
N ILE A 7 -9.29 4.45 -1.08
CA ILE A 7 -9.38 3.71 -2.33
C ILE A 7 -9.77 2.28 -1.98
N LYS A 8 -10.93 1.85 -2.45
CA LYS A 8 -11.51 0.53 -2.15
C LYS A 8 -11.01 -0.52 -3.13
N ASN A 9 -10.90 -1.75 -2.65
CA ASN A 9 -10.73 -2.92 -3.51
C ASN A 9 -12.07 -3.25 -4.20
N ASP A 10 -12.02 -3.90 -5.35
CA ASP A 10 -13.20 -4.49 -5.98
C ASP A 10 -12.90 -5.93 -6.46
N ASN A 11 -13.89 -6.62 -7.02
CA ASN A 11 -13.73 -8.03 -7.43
C ASN A 11 -12.67 -8.25 -8.53
N LYS A 12 -12.27 -7.20 -9.25
CA LYS A 12 -11.25 -7.26 -10.30
C LYS A 12 -9.89 -6.78 -9.80
N VAL A 13 -9.88 -5.76 -8.96
CA VAL A 13 -8.68 -5.06 -8.49
C VAL A 13 -8.52 -5.23 -6.99
N GLN A 14 -7.56 -6.07 -6.63
CA GLN A 14 -7.18 -6.36 -5.24
C GLN A 14 -5.85 -5.68 -4.92
N ILE A 15 -5.92 -4.37 -4.61
CA ILE A 15 -4.76 -3.49 -4.44
C ILE A 15 -3.80 -4.04 -3.38
N GLY A 16 -4.36 -4.57 -2.28
CA GLY A 16 -3.59 -5.19 -1.21
C GLY A 16 -2.73 -6.35 -1.66
N SER A 17 -3.32 -7.25 -2.46
CA SER A 17 -2.60 -8.40 -3.03
C SER A 17 -1.50 -7.96 -4.00
N ASN A 18 -1.74 -6.92 -4.80
CA ASN A 18 -0.73 -6.36 -5.68
C ASN A 18 0.44 -5.75 -4.91
N ILE A 19 0.16 -4.97 -3.85
CA ILE A 19 1.19 -4.43 -2.93
C ILE A 19 2.01 -5.56 -2.32
N LYS A 20 1.36 -6.60 -1.80
CA LYS A 20 2.04 -7.76 -1.20
C LYS A 20 2.98 -8.45 -2.19
N ARG A 21 2.49 -8.71 -3.42
CA ARG A 21 3.27 -9.34 -4.50
C ARG A 21 4.49 -8.50 -4.84
N LEU A 22 4.33 -7.20 -5.05
CA LEU A 22 5.41 -6.28 -5.38
C LEU A 22 6.42 -6.15 -4.23
N ARG A 23 5.95 -6.04 -2.98
CA ARG A 23 6.81 -5.99 -1.79
C ARG A 23 7.68 -7.25 -1.68
N LEU A 24 7.07 -8.43 -1.82
CA LEU A 24 7.79 -9.70 -1.77
C LEU A 24 8.78 -9.85 -2.95
N GLY A 25 8.41 -9.39 -4.15
CA GLY A 25 9.30 -9.35 -5.31
C GLY A 25 10.55 -8.48 -5.09
N LYS A 26 10.49 -7.53 -4.16
CA LYS A 26 11.63 -6.70 -3.74
C LYS A 26 12.35 -7.22 -2.50
N GLY A 27 11.95 -8.36 -1.94
CA GLY A 27 12.53 -8.91 -0.72
C GLY A 27 12.30 -8.04 0.53
N LEU A 28 11.35 -7.10 0.48
CA LEU A 28 11.09 -6.18 1.59
C LEU A 28 10.21 -6.83 2.66
N LYS A 29 10.59 -6.71 3.92
CA LYS A 29 9.72 -7.06 5.05
C LYS A 29 8.62 -6.01 5.22
N PRO A 30 7.47 -6.35 5.83
CA PRO A 30 6.42 -5.39 6.13
C PRO A 30 6.92 -4.21 6.96
N SER A 31 7.78 -4.46 7.96
CA SER A 31 8.39 -3.43 8.79
C SER A 31 9.22 -2.44 7.97
N GLU A 32 9.98 -2.91 6.99
CA GLU A 32 10.82 -2.06 6.15
C GLU A 32 9.99 -1.14 5.25
N LEU A 33 8.93 -1.67 4.63
CA LEU A 33 8.01 -0.85 3.83
C LEU A 33 7.34 0.21 4.70
N VAL A 34 6.84 -0.17 5.89
CA VAL A 34 6.20 0.77 6.82
C VAL A 34 7.16 1.87 7.28
N THR A 35 8.38 1.53 7.65
CA THR A 35 9.40 2.51 8.04
C THR A 35 9.64 3.51 6.91
N LYS A 36 9.80 3.03 5.67
CA LYS A 36 10.00 3.91 4.51
C LYS A 36 8.80 4.82 4.24
N VAL A 37 7.57 4.30 4.38
CA VAL A 37 6.34 5.09 4.22
C VAL A 37 6.25 6.20 5.28
N ASN A 38 6.54 5.87 6.54
CA ASN A 38 6.56 6.83 7.65
C ASN A 38 7.65 7.90 7.49
N LEU A 39 8.84 7.54 6.99
CA LEU A 39 9.92 8.49 6.69
C LEU A 39 9.55 9.47 5.56
N HIS A 40 8.62 9.11 4.68
CA HIS A 40 8.03 10.01 3.69
C HIS A 40 6.88 10.87 4.24
N GLY A 41 6.65 10.88 5.55
CA GLY A 41 5.64 11.71 6.21
C GLY A 41 4.22 11.17 6.12
N VAL A 42 4.02 9.94 5.63
CA VAL A 42 2.71 9.29 5.57
C VAL A 42 2.60 8.25 6.67
N SER A 43 1.60 8.38 7.54
CA SER A 43 1.40 7.42 8.63
C SER A 43 0.90 6.07 8.12
N LEU A 44 1.64 5.02 8.46
CA LEU A 44 1.27 3.62 8.25
C LEU A 44 1.79 2.76 9.41
N THR A 45 1.02 1.76 9.82
CA THR A 45 1.45 0.77 10.82
C THR A 45 1.63 -0.58 10.16
N ILE A 46 2.46 -1.44 10.75
CA ILE A 46 2.66 -2.83 10.28
C ILE A 46 1.34 -3.60 10.29
N PHE A 47 0.51 -3.41 11.32
CA PHE A 47 -0.81 -4.01 11.40
C PHE A 47 -1.75 -3.55 10.27
N SER A 48 -1.79 -2.24 10.00
CA SER A 48 -2.56 -1.70 8.88
C SER A 48 -2.06 -2.21 7.54
N LEU A 49 -0.74 -2.26 7.32
CA LEU A 49 -0.16 -2.84 6.11
C LEU A 49 -0.58 -4.31 5.95
N SER A 50 -0.50 -5.11 7.00
CA SER A 50 -0.93 -6.52 6.95
C SER A 50 -2.41 -6.68 6.59
N LYS A 51 -3.30 -5.81 7.11
CA LYS A 51 -4.72 -5.82 6.75
C LYS A 51 -4.97 -5.37 5.32
N ILE A 52 -4.25 -4.35 4.87
CA ILE A 52 -4.27 -3.89 3.47
C ILE A 52 -3.83 -5.02 2.56
N GLU A 53 -2.69 -5.67 2.83
CA GLU A 53 -2.17 -6.80 2.06
C GLU A 53 -3.08 -8.03 2.05
N ALA A 54 -3.91 -8.19 3.08
CA ALA A 54 -4.96 -9.21 3.16
C ALA A 54 -6.30 -8.77 2.52
N ASN A 55 -6.36 -7.58 1.92
CA ASN A 55 -7.56 -6.93 1.36
C ASN A 55 -8.71 -6.71 2.36
N THR A 56 -8.45 -6.79 3.67
CA THR A 56 -9.46 -6.59 4.72
C THR A 56 -9.57 -5.13 5.17
N GLN A 57 -8.64 -4.27 4.73
CA GLN A 57 -8.64 -2.84 4.97
C GLN A 57 -8.33 -2.10 3.67
N HIS A 58 -9.02 -0.99 3.43
CA HIS A 58 -8.78 -0.12 2.28
C HIS A 58 -7.60 0.83 2.52
N ILE A 59 -6.99 1.30 1.43
CA ILE A 59 -5.80 2.13 1.47
C ILE A 59 -6.14 3.60 1.23
N LYS A 60 -5.45 4.53 1.90
CA LYS A 60 -5.57 5.97 1.59
C LYS A 60 -4.82 6.32 0.30
N ALA A 61 -5.26 7.35 -0.42
CA ALA A 61 -4.59 7.78 -1.66
C ALA A 61 -3.11 8.18 -1.43
N SER A 62 -2.82 8.87 -0.32
CA SER A 62 -1.45 9.24 0.08
C SER A 62 -0.58 8.01 0.32
N GLN A 63 -1.10 7.00 1.02
CA GLN A 63 -0.42 5.73 1.26
C GLN A 63 -0.13 4.99 -0.06
N LEU A 64 -1.11 4.91 -0.96
CA LEU A 64 -0.92 4.25 -2.26
C LEU A 64 0.17 4.93 -3.09
N LYS A 65 0.16 6.28 -3.14
CA LYS A 65 1.19 7.07 -3.84
C LYS A 65 2.59 6.81 -3.25
N THR A 66 2.74 6.88 -1.94
CA THR A 66 4.05 6.68 -1.29
C THR A 66 4.54 5.24 -1.44
N ILE A 67 3.66 4.24 -1.35
CA ILE A 67 4.02 2.83 -1.60
C ILE A 67 4.46 2.64 -3.05
N LYS A 68 3.77 3.26 -4.03
CA LYS A 68 4.18 3.25 -5.44
C LYS A 68 5.60 3.77 -5.63
N GLU A 69 5.94 4.88 -4.96
CA GLU A 69 7.27 5.49 -5.02
C GLU A 69 8.34 4.60 -4.39
N ILE A 70 8.09 4.05 -3.18
CA ILE A 70 9.03 3.16 -2.48
C ILE A 70 9.23 1.84 -3.22
N LEU A 71 8.14 1.25 -3.73
CA LEU A 71 8.19 0.03 -4.51
C LEU A 71 8.66 0.28 -5.94
N GLY A 72 8.86 1.53 -6.38
CA GLY A 72 9.35 1.87 -7.71
C GLY A 72 8.60 1.14 -8.84
N CYS A 73 7.28 1.09 -8.74
CA CYS A 73 6.39 0.42 -9.69
C CYS A 73 5.45 1.41 -10.38
N SER A 74 4.66 0.94 -11.34
CA SER A 74 3.59 1.70 -11.98
C SER A 74 2.26 1.56 -11.24
N TYR A 75 1.29 2.45 -11.53
CA TYR A 75 -0.08 2.26 -11.04
C TYR A 75 -0.76 1.05 -11.69
N ASP A 76 -0.42 0.71 -12.93
CA ASP A 76 -0.94 -0.48 -13.61
C ASP A 76 -0.58 -1.77 -12.86
N GLU A 77 0.61 -1.83 -12.25
CA GLU A 77 1.01 -2.97 -11.43
C GLU A 77 0.31 -3.03 -10.07
N LEU A 78 -0.11 -1.88 -9.53
CA LEU A 78 -0.83 -1.77 -8.25
C LEU A 78 -2.34 -1.98 -8.42
N LEU A 79 -2.88 -1.59 -9.57
CA LEU A 79 -4.31 -1.63 -9.91
C LEU A 79 -4.63 -2.77 -10.89
N LYS A 80 -3.75 -3.76 -10.99
CA LYS A 80 -3.95 -4.98 -11.77
C LYS A 80 -5.10 -5.83 -11.24
#